data_AF-A0A952LTC7-F1
#
_entry.id   AF-A0A952LTC7-F1
#
_cell.length_a   1.000
_cell.length_b   1.000
_cell.length_c   1.000
_cell.angle_alpha   90.00
_cell.angle_beta   90.00
_cell.angle_gamma   90.00
#
_symmetry.space_group_name_H-M   'P 1'
#
loop_
_entity.id
_entity.type
_entity.pdbx_description
1 polymer ?
#
loop_
_entity_poly.entity_id
_entity_poly.type
_entity_poly.pdbx_seq_one_letter_code
_entity_poly.pdbx_strand_id
1 'polypeptide(L)'
;VIGMVPVANILAPLVGLLWAMWCMSIQYSDYQADNHQWPFGLLRARLRKQVISSWGLGGMVMGASIVPLLNIFAMPAAVAAGTIFWLNELEQSEPLDRDNYP
;
A
#
# COMPACT_ATOMS: atom_id res chain seq x y z
N VAL A 1 -6.86 13.44 25.93
CA VAL A 1 -6.95 12.43 27.01
C VAL A 1 -7.34 11.08 26.41
N ILE A 2 -6.41 10.42 25.70
CA ILE A 2 -6.59 9.05 25.16
C ILE A 2 -5.73 8.05 25.97
N GLY A 3 -5.02 8.52 27.00
CA GLY A 3 -4.16 7.70 27.86
C GLY A 3 -4.88 6.82 28.89
N MET A 4 -6.21 6.77 28.91
CA MET A 4 -6.98 6.15 30.00
C MET A 4 -7.50 4.74 29.71
N VAL A 5 -7.23 4.19 28.52
CA VAL A 5 -7.51 2.77 28.20
C VAL A 5 -6.17 2.09 27.90
N PRO A 6 -5.55 1.41 28.89
CA PRO A 6 -4.20 0.85 28.77
C PRO A 6 -4.01 -0.04 27.54
N VAL A 7 -5.04 -0.82 27.19
CA VAL A 7 -5.04 -1.69 26.00
C VAL A 7 -5.11 -0.88 24.70
N ALA A 8 -5.93 0.18 24.66
CA ALA A 8 -6.04 1.04 23.47
C ALA A 8 -4.72 1.77 23.18
N ASN A 9 -3.92 2.08 24.21
CA ASN A 9 -2.64 2.78 24.04
C ASN A 9 -1.59 1.91 23.31
N ILE A 10 -1.69 0.58 23.40
CA ILE A 10 -0.83 -0.36 22.66
C ILE A 10 -1.43 -0.70 21.29
N LEU A 11 -2.75 -0.86 21.21
CA LEU A 11 -3.41 -1.21 19.95
C LEU A 11 -3.43 -0.04 18.95
N ALA A 12 -3.59 1.20 19.40
CA ALA A 12 -3.64 2.37 18.55
C ALA A 12 -2.39 2.55 17.65
N PRO A 13 -1.15 2.51 18.16
CA PRO A 13 0.04 2.62 17.30
C PRO A 13 0.20 1.44 16.35
N LEU A 14 -0.21 0.22 16.75
CA LEU A 14 -0.16 -0.96 15.87
C LEU A 14 -1.15 -0.84 14.71
N VAL A 15 -2.39 -0.41 14.99
CA VAL A 15 -3.39 -0.14 13.94
C VAL A 15 -2.94 1.01 13.04
N GLY A 16 -2.39 2.07 13.64
CA GLY A 16 -1.83 3.21 12.90
C GLY A 16 -0.68 2.79 11.98
N LEU A 17 0.19 1.89 12.43
CA LEU A 17 1.28 1.34 11.64
C LEU A 17 0.77 0.52 10.44
N LEU A 18 -0.16 -0.43 10.67
CA LEU A 18 -0.75 -1.22 9.59
C LEU A 18 -1.49 -0.36 8.58
N TRP A 19 -2.18 0.69 9.06
CA TRP A 19 -2.82 1.67 8.20
C TRP A 19 -1.81 2.47 7.36
N ALA A 20 -0.72 2.94 7.96
CA ALA A 20 0.33 3.65 7.25
C ALA A 20 1.03 2.77 6.21
N MET A 21 1.28 1.48 6.53
CA MET A 21 1.80 0.50 5.57
C MET A 21 0.85 0.39 4.37
N TRP A 22 -0.43 0.21 4.63
CA TRP A 22 -1.43 0.16 3.56
C TRP A 22 -1.44 1.44 2.71
N CYS A 23 -1.32 2.63 3.33
CA CYS A 23 -1.29 3.90 2.61
C CYS A 23 -0.08 4.00 1.67
N MET A 24 1.10 3.57 2.11
CA MET A 24 2.28 3.52 1.25
C MET A 24 2.09 2.57 0.08
N SER A 25 1.48 1.40 0.31
CA SER A 25 1.18 0.47 -0.78
C SER A 25 0.28 1.09 -1.84
N ILE A 26 -0.75 1.83 -1.43
CA ILE A 26 -1.61 2.57 -2.35
C ILE A 26 -0.77 3.55 -3.14
N GLN A 27 -0.06 4.45 -2.46
CA GLN A 27 0.65 5.57 -3.08
C GLN A 27 1.60 5.12 -4.20
N TYR A 28 2.32 4.02 -3.99
CA TYR A 28 3.28 3.54 -4.99
C TYR A 28 2.68 2.61 -6.05
N SER A 29 1.56 1.94 -5.76
CA SER A 29 0.85 1.13 -6.77
C SER A 29 -0.05 1.99 -7.67
N ASP A 30 -0.49 3.14 -7.16
CA ASP A 30 -1.35 4.10 -7.87
C ASP A 30 -0.69 4.64 -9.13
N TYR A 31 0.64 4.83 -9.14
CA TYR A 31 1.38 5.22 -10.34
C TYR A 31 1.12 4.30 -11.54
N GLN A 32 1.05 2.98 -11.31
CA GLN A 32 0.76 2.04 -12.40
C GLN A 32 -0.74 1.96 -12.69
N ALA A 33 -1.58 2.09 -11.66
CA ALA A 33 -3.02 2.15 -11.84
C ALA A 33 -3.43 3.33 -12.73
N ASP A 34 -2.86 4.51 -12.48
CA ASP A 34 -3.06 5.73 -13.25
C ASP A 34 -2.54 5.59 -14.69
N ASN A 35 -1.38 4.95 -14.88
CA ASN A 35 -0.85 4.67 -16.22
C ASN A 35 -1.81 3.81 -17.06
N HIS A 36 -2.56 2.90 -16.42
CA HIS A 36 -3.57 2.07 -17.07
C HIS A 36 -5.00 2.62 -16.91
N GLN A 37 -5.15 3.83 -16.38
CA GLN A 37 -6.41 4.53 -16.15
C GLN A 37 -7.43 3.74 -15.33
N TRP A 38 -6.98 2.99 -14.32
CA TRP A 38 -7.91 2.29 -13.42
C TRP A 38 -8.58 3.30 -12.48
N PRO A 39 -9.88 3.16 -12.23
CA PRO A 39 -10.51 3.95 -11.18
C PRO A 39 -9.92 3.59 -9.82
N PHE A 40 -9.70 4.59 -8.96
CA PHE A 40 -9.12 4.40 -7.62
C PHE A 40 -9.89 3.37 -6.78
N GLY A 41 -11.23 3.32 -6.92
CA GLY A 41 -12.07 2.33 -6.26
C GLY A 41 -11.70 0.89 -6.59
N LEU A 42 -11.35 0.63 -7.86
CA LEU A 42 -10.91 -0.67 -8.34
C LEU A 42 -9.53 -1.03 -7.78
N LEU A 43 -8.56 -0.12 -7.85
CA LEU A 43 -7.24 -0.30 -7.25
C LEU A 43 -7.37 -0.66 -5.76
N ARG A 44 -8.17 0.12 -5.02
CA ARG A 44 -8.40 -0.11 -3.59
C ARG A 44 -9.00 -1.48 -3.29
N ALA A 45 -9.96 -1.94 -4.10
CA ALA A 45 -10.56 -3.26 -3.92
C ALA A 45 -9.57 -4.40 -4.22
N ARG A 46 -8.68 -4.22 -5.20
CA ARG A 46 -7.61 -5.15 -5.54
C ARG A 46 -6.61 -5.28 -4.39
N LEU A 47 -6.12 -4.15 -3.88
CA LEU A 47 -5.23 -4.10 -2.72
C LEU A 47 -5.87 -4.75 -1.48
N ARG A 48 -7.18 -4.58 -1.28
CA ARG A 48 -7.92 -5.25 -0.20
C ARG A 48 -8.04 -6.78 -0.39
N LYS A 49 -7.97 -7.30 -1.62
CA LYS A 49 -7.88 -8.76 -1.83
C LYS A 49 -6.47 -9.30 -1.54
N GLN A 50 -5.44 -8.44 -1.59
CA GLN A 50 -4.04 -8.80 -1.41
C GLN A 50 -3.43 -8.08 -0.19
N VAL A 51 -4.12 -8.16 0.96
CA VAL A 51 -3.78 -7.38 2.16
C VAL A 51 -2.35 -7.67 2.64
N ILE A 52 -1.93 -8.93 2.65
CA ILE A 52 -0.60 -9.35 3.12
C ILE A 52 0.50 -8.72 2.24
N SER A 53 0.39 -8.87 0.92
CA SER A 53 1.36 -8.29 -0.02
C SER A 53 1.36 -6.76 0.03
N SER A 54 0.18 -6.14 0.15
CA SER A 54 0.05 -4.69 0.28
C SER A 54 0.76 -4.17 1.54
N TRP A 55 0.53 -4.81 2.69
CA TRP A 55 1.25 -4.45 3.91
C TRP A 55 2.75 -4.74 3.82
N GLY A 56 3.15 -5.79 3.11
CA GLY A 56 4.56 -6.11 2.86
C GLY A 56 5.27 -5.02 2.05
N LEU A 57 4.70 -4.62 0.91
CA LEU A 57 5.22 -3.53 0.08
C LEU A 57 5.31 -2.23 0.90
N GLY A 58 4.19 -1.83 1.48
CA GLY A 58 4.12 -0.60 2.26
C GLY A 58 5.06 -0.58 3.47
N GLY A 59 5.19 -1.71 4.17
CA GLY A 59 6.10 -1.87 5.29
C GLY A 59 7.57 -1.78 4.90
N MET A 60 7.96 -2.40 3.77
CA MET A 60 9.33 -2.27 3.24
C MET A 60 9.65 -0.83 2.87
N VAL A 61 8.71 -0.14 2.20
CA VAL A 61 8.89 1.27 1.83
C VAL A 61 9.00 2.16 3.05
N MET A 62 8.10 2.02 4.03
CA MET A 62 8.18 2.75 5.30
C MET A 62 9.50 2.49 6.03
N GLY A 63 9.90 1.22 6.13
CA GLY A 63 11.16 0.82 6.77
C GLY A 63 12.38 1.44 6.08
N ALA A 64 12.40 1.46 4.75
CA ALA A 64 13.45 2.12 3.98
C ALA A 64 13.48 3.64 4.21
N SER A 65 12.31 4.29 4.33
CA SER A 65 12.22 5.73 4.61
C SER A 65 12.70 6.13 6.00
N ILE A 66 12.70 5.22 6.97
CA ILE A 66 13.22 5.49 8.32
C ILE A 66 14.74 5.65 8.33
N VAL A 67 15.45 4.91 7.46
CA VAL A 67 16.91 4.95 7.39
C VAL A 67 17.34 6.13 6.49
N PRO A 68 18.03 7.16 7.00
CA PRO A 68 18.29 8.39 6.23
C PRO A 68 19.00 8.17 4.89
N LEU A 69 19.97 7.24 4.84
CA LEU A 69 20.71 6.93 3.62
C LEU A 69 19.85 6.17 2.58
N LEU A 70 18.97 5.27 3.03
CA LEU A 70 18.06 4.55 2.15
C LEU A 70 16.94 5.47 1.64
N ASN A 71 16.49 6.41 2.47
CA ASN A 71 15.41 7.32 2.14
C ASN A 71 15.67 8.17 0.88
N ILE A 72 16.95 8.48 0.59
CA ILE A 72 17.37 9.17 -0.65
C ILE A 72 16.91 8.40 -1.90
N PHE A 73 16.97 7.07 -1.84
CA PHE A 73 16.58 6.18 -2.94
C PHE A 73 15.20 5.54 -2.72
N ALA A 74 14.55 5.80 -1.58
CA ALA A 74 13.30 5.13 -1.23
C ALA A 74 12.20 5.45 -2.24
N MET A 75 12.10 6.70 -2.71
CA MET A 75 11.09 7.08 -3.70
C MET A 75 11.25 6.33 -5.04
N PRO A 76 12.40 6.38 -5.75
CA PRO A 76 12.54 5.63 -7.01
C PRO A 76 12.48 4.11 -6.82
N ALA A 77 13.01 3.57 -5.72
CA ALA A 77 12.93 2.14 -5.41
C ALA A 77 11.48 1.70 -5.13
N ALA A 78 10.69 2.53 -4.44
CA ALA A 78 9.30 2.23 -4.13
C ALA A 78 8.42 2.28 -5.39
N VAL A 79 8.68 3.19 -6.34
CA VAL A 79 8.00 3.18 -7.65
C VAL A 79 8.32 1.89 -8.42
N ALA A 80 9.58 1.46 -8.45
CA ALA A 80 9.97 0.20 -9.06
C ALA A 80 9.30 -1.01 -8.36
N ALA A 81 9.26 -1.02 -7.03
CA ALA A 81 8.61 -2.07 -6.24
C ALA A 81 7.09 -2.11 -6.48
N GLY A 82 6.42 -0.96 -6.54
CA GLY A 82 5.00 -0.86 -6.89
C GLY A 82 4.71 -1.38 -8.29
N THR A 83 5.66 -1.19 -9.22
CA THR A 83 5.57 -1.74 -10.59
C THR A 83 5.70 -3.26 -10.62
N ILE A 84 6.65 -3.83 -9.85
CA ILE A 84 6.80 -5.28 -9.73
C ILE A 84 5.53 -5.88 -9.10
N PHE A 85 5.03 -5.26 -8.03
CA PHE A 85 3.80 -5.68 -7.36
C PHE A 85 2.57 -5.61 -8.28
N TRP A 86 2.53 -4.60 -9.14
CA TRP A 86 1.50 -4.48 -10.17
C TRP A 86 1.53 -5.67 -11.15
N LEU A 87 2.68 -5.93 -11.75
CA LEU A 87 2.84 -6.94 -12.80
C LEU A 87 2.64 -8.36 -12.29
N ASN A 88 3.07 -8.65 -11.06
CA ASN A 88 3.03 -9.99 -10.51
C ASN A 88 1.69 -10.32 -9.86
N GLU A 89 1.05 -9.37 -9.18
CA GLU A 89 -0.14 -9.68 -8.40
C GLU A 89 -1.38 -8.85 -8.77
N LEU A 90 -1.27 -7.53 -8.97
CA LEU A 90 -2.47 -6.69 -9.19
C LEU A 90 -3.08 -6.89 -10.58
N GLU A 91 -2.27 -6.93 -11.63
CA GLU A 91 -2.72 -7.13 -13.01
C GLU A 91 -3.28 -8.54 -13.23
N GLN A 92 -2.61 -9.55 -12.67
CA GLN A 92 -2.95 -10.96 -12.86
C GLN A 92 -4.16 -11.43 -12.05
N SER A 93 -4.53 -10.68 -11.01
CA SER A 93 -5.67 -11.07 -10.18
C SER A 93 -6.98 -11.07 -11.01
N GLU A 94 -7.89 -12.03 -10.75
CA GLU A 94 -9.13 -12.25 -11.54
C GLU A 94 -9.82 -10.95 -12.00
N PRO A 95 -10.33 -10.84 -13.23
CA PRO A 95 -10.96 -9.61 -13.71
C PRO A 95 -12.14 -9.21 -12.83
N LEU A 96 -11.93 -8.23 -11.95
CA LEU A 96 -12.98 -7.32 -11.52
C LEU A 96 -13.37 -6.54 -12.77
N ASP A 97 -14.64 -6.69 -13.17
CA ASP A 97 -15.23 -6.06 -14.35
C ASP A 97 -14.92 -4.55 -14.34
N ARG A 98 -13.90 -4.14 -15.11
CA ARG A 98 -13.42 -2.76 -15.12
C ARG A 98 -14.46 -1.83 -15.75
N ASP A 99 -15.20 -2.35 -16.71
CA ASP A 99 -16.17 -1.61 -17.52
C ASP A 99 -17.50 -1.42 -16.77
N ASN A 100 -17.69 -2.16 -15.67
CA ASN A 100 -18.90 -2.16 -14.86
C ASN A 100 -18.61 -1.86 -13.38
N TYR A 101 -17.41 -1.30 -13.09
CA TYR A 101 -17.07 -0.81 -11.78
C TYR A 101 -17.78 0.54 -11.55
N PRO A 102 -18.66 0.67 -10.54
CA PRO A 102 -19.44 1.89 -10.31
C PRO A 102 -18.57 3.08 -9.88
#